data_AF-A0A0A8HU88-F1
#
_entry.id   AF-A0A0A8HU88-F1
#
_cell.length_a   1.000
_cell.length_b   1.000
_cell.length_c   1.000
_cell.angle_alpha   90.00
_cell.angle_beta   90.00
_cell.angle_gamma   90.00
#
_symmetry.space_group_name_H-M   'P 1'
#
loop_
_entity.id
_entity.type
_entity.pdbx_description
1 polymer ?
#
loop_
_entity_poly.entity_id
_entity_poly.type
_entity_poly.pdbx_seq_one_letter_code
_entity_poly.pdbx_strand_id
1 'polypeptide(L)' 'MDLELIRELQAYGFFALVVFLVVVLYSYWFHLYRSEKTGRRNYEKYADLALHDEISDRVLEQNKRSA' A
#
# COMPACT_ATOMS: atom_id res chain seq x y z
N MET A 1 15.47 11.59 36.29
CA MET A 1 15.32 12.24 34.96
C MET A 1 14.39 13.41 35.15
N ASP A 2 14.73 14.55 34.55
CA ASP A 2 13.88 15.74 34.60
C ASP A 2 12.58 15.50 33.82
N LEU A 3 11.44 15.89 34.39
CA LEU A 3 10.12 15.74 33.75
C LEU A 3 10.04 16.56 32.46
N GLU A 4 10.72 17.69 32.41
CA GLU A 4 10.78 18.55 31.22
C GLU A 4 11.49 17.83 30.07
N LEU A 5 12.64 17.20 30.34
CA LEU A 5 13.41 16.43 29.35
C LEU A 5 12.59 15.27 28.77
N ILE A 6 11.85 14.54 29.61
CA ILE A 6 10.99 13.44 29.15
C ILE A 6 9.90 13.95 28.20
N ARG A 7 9.27 15.08 28.53
CA ARG A 7 8.21 15.68 27.71
C ARG A 7 8.72 16.18 26.36
N GLU A 8 9.90 16.79 26.35
CA GLU A 8 10.55 17.24 25.12
C GLU A 8 10.89 16.05 24.20
N LEU A 9 11.49 15.00 24.75
CA LEU A 9 11.84 13.81 23.98
C LEU A 9 10.60 13.12 23.40
N GLN A 10 9.50 13.05 24.16
CA GLN A 10 8.22 12.51 23.67
C GLN A 10 7.67 13.33 22.50
N ALA A 11 7.70 14.66 22.57
CA ALA A 11 7.21 15.53 21.50
C ALA A 11 8.02 15.36 20.21
N TYR A 12 9.35 15.37 20.31
CA TYR A 12 10.23 15.15 19.16
C TYR A 12 10.09 13.73 18.60
N GLY A 13 9.98 12.72 19.47
CA GLY A 13 9.78 11.33 19.08
C GLY A 13 8.46 11.12 18.33
N PHE A 14 7.37 11.71 18.82
CA PHE A 14 6.07 11.67 18.13
C PHE A 14 6.14 12.35 16.77
N PHE A 15 6.71 13.55 16.69
CA PHE A 15 6.87 14.27 15.43
C PHE A 15 7.70 13.47 14.41
N ALA A 16 8.84 12.92 14.84
CA ALA A 16 9.69 12.09 13.99
C ALA A 16 8.95 10.84 13.50
N LEU A 17 8.17 10.18 14.37
CA LEU A 17 7.34 9.03 13.98
C LEU A 17 6.27 9.40 12.94
N VAL A 18 5.60 10.55 13.10
CA VAL A 18 4.61 11.03 12.14
C VAL A 18 5.26 11.31 10.78
N VAL A 19 6.40 12.02 10.76
CA VAL A 19 7.15 12.29 9.53
C VAL A 19 7.60 10.98 8.87
N PHE A 20 8.14 10.06 9.65
CA PHE A 20 8.54 8.73 9.17
C PHE A 20 7.35 7.99 8.54
N LEU A 21 6.20 7.98 9.21
CA LEU A 21 5.00 7.33 8.71
C LEU A 21 4.53 7.94 7.39
N VAL A 22 4.52 9.27 7.27
CA VAL A 22 4.19 9.97 6.02
C VAL A 22 5.14 9.56 4.91
N VAL A 23 6.45 9.55 5.15
CA VAL A 23 7.45 9.15 4.15
C VAL A 23 7.24 7.71 3.69
N VAL A 24 7.02 6.77 4.63
CA VAL A 24 6.78 5.35 4.30
C VAL A 24 5.51 5.18 3.47
N LEU A 25 4.41 5.83 3.87
CA LEU A 25 3.13 5.73 3.17
C LEU A 25 3.21 6.31 1.75
N TYR A 26 3.81 7.49 1.57
CA TYR A 26 3.99 8.07 0.24
C TYR A 26 4.96 7.26 -0.62
N SER A 27 6.02 6.70 -0.03
CA SER A 27 6.93 5.79 -0.73
C SER A 27 6.21 4.53 -1.21
N TYR A 28 5.32 3.96 -0.38
CA TYR A 28 4.52 2.80 -0.74
C TYR A 28 3.49 3.11 -1.83
N TRP A 29 2.80 4.24 -1.72
CA TRP A 29 1.90 4.73 -2.76
C TRP A 29 2.63 4.92 -4.11
N PHE A 30 3.79 5.56 -4.08
CA PHE A 30 4.63 5.73 -5.28
C PHE A 30 5.11 4.38 -5.84
N HIS A 31 5.49 3.44 -4.97
CA HIS A 31 5.86 2.09 -5.37
C HIS A 31 4.70 1.38 -6.10
N LEU A 32 3.48 1.48 -5.58
CA LEU A 32 2.29 0.87 -6.18
C LEU A 32 2.03 1.45 -7.58
N TYR A 33 2.03 2.78 -7.70
CA TYR A 33 1.84 3.48 -8.97
C TYR A 33 2.91 3.12 -10.00
N ARG A 34 4.18 3.02 -9.57
CA ARG A 34 5.28 2.60 -10.45
C ARG A 34 5.16 1.13 -10.86
N SER A 35 4.73 0.25 -9.96
CA SER A 35 4.56 -1.18 -10.23
C SER A 35 3.49 -1.43 -11.30
N GLU A 36 2.41 -0.67 -11.25
CA GLU A 36 1.35 -0.66 -12.26
C GLU A 36 1.88 -0.18 -13.62
N LYS A 37 2.55 0.99 -13.67
CA LYS A 37 3.13 1.53 -14.91
C LYS A 37 4.19 0.65 -15.56
N THR A 38 4.93 -0.11 -14.74
CA THR A 38 5.99 -1.01 -15.22
C THR A 38 5.40 -2.35 -15.72
N GLY A 39 4.07 -2.54 -15.64
CA GLY A 39 3.40 -3.75 -16.14
C GLY A 39 3.67 -5.02 -15.33
N ARG A 40 4.27 -4.90 -14.13
CA ARG A 40 4.55 -6.06 -13.27
C ARG A 40 3.26 -6.72 -12.78
N ARG A 41 2.24 -5.91 -12.49
CA ARG A 41 0.90 -6.36 -12.12
C ARG A 41 -0.09 -5.22 -12.33
N ASN A 42 -1.12 -5.47 -13.14
CA ASN A 42 -2.28 -4.58 -13.25
C ASN A 42 -3.23 -4.94 -12.10
N TYR A 43 -3.40 -4.05 -11.12
CA TYR A 43 -4.30 -4.25 -9.99
C TYR A 43 -5.72 -3.73 -10.25
N GLU A 44 -5.88 -2.78 -11.17
CA GLU A 44 -7.18 -2.24 -11.60
C GLU A 44 -8.09 -3.32 -12.19
N LYS A 45 -7.52 -4.33 -12.83
CA LYS A 45 -8.31 -5.45 -13.37
C LYS A 45 -9.06 -6.26 -12.31
N TYR A 46 -8.66 -6.19 -11.03
CA TYR A 46 -9.41 -6.84 -9.95
C TYR A 46 -10.64 -6.02 -9.55
N ALA A 47 -10.62 -4.70 -9.76
CA ALA A 47 -11.81 -3.88 -9.62
C ALA A 47 -12.84 -4.19 -10.72
N ASP A 48 -12.37 -4.53 -11.94
CA ASP A 48 -13.22 -4.99 -13.04
C ASP A 48 -13.98 -6.28 -12.69
N LEU A 49 -13.44 -7.11 -11.78
CA LEU A 49 -14.10 -8.33 -11.29
C LEU A 49 -15.39 -8.04 -10.51
N ALA A 50 -15.49 -6.87 -9.86
CA ALA A 50 -16.72 -6.47 -9.18
C ALA A 50 -17.79 -5.97 -10.16
N LEU A 51 -17.39 -5.58 -11.37
CA LEU A 51 -18.30 -5.16 -12.44
C LEU A 51 -18.76 -6.34 -13.31
N HIS A 52 -17.93 -7.39 -13.39
CA HIS A 52 -18.14 -8.60 -14.18
C HIS A 52 -18.04 -9.83 -13.26
N ASP A 53 -19.02 -9.96 -12.36
CA ASP A 53 -19.08 -11.02 -11.35
C ASP A 53 -20.02 -12.17 -11.72
N GLU A 54 -20.52 -12.23 -12.96
CA GLU A 54 -21.40 -13.30 -13.40
C GLU A 54 -20.64 -14.62 -13.52
N ILE A 55 -21.34 -15.74 -13.27
CA ILE A 55 -20.72 -17.08 -13.35
C ILE A 55 -20.24 -17.44 -14.77
N SER A 56 -20.81 -16.81 -15.79
CA SER A 56 -20.45 -16.97 -17.20
C SER A 56 -19.34 -16.04 -17.66
N ASP A 57 -18.85 -15.13 -16.82
CA ASP A 57 -17.82 -14.18 -17.20
C ASP A 57 -16.45 -14.82 -17.44
N ARG A 58 -15.61 -14.08 -18.17
CA ARG A 58 -14.26 -14.51 -18.54
C ARG A 58 -13.39 -14.68 -17.29
N VAL A 59 -12.60 -15.76 -17.27
CA VAL A 59 -11.59 -15.97 -16.22
C VAL A 59 -10.52 -14.87 -16.28
N LEU A 60 -10.40 -14.10 -15.19
CA LEU A 60 -9.48 -12.96 -15.11
C LEU A 60 -7.99 -13.36 -15.08
N GLU A 61 -7.65 -14.39 -14.32
CA GLU A 61 -6.28 -14.94 -14.24
C GLU A 61 -6.32 -16.45 -14.00
N GLN A 62 -5.49 -17.20 -14.74
CA GLN A 62 -5.32 -18.63 -14.50
C GLN A 62 -4.36 -18.88 -13.32
N ASN A 63 -4.74 -19.82 -12.46
CA ASN A 63 -3.91 -20.22 -11.33
C ASN A 63 -2.70 -21.03 -11.82
N LYS A 64 -1.49 -20.50 -11.63
CA LYS A 64 -0.25 -21.17 -12.03
C LYS A 64 0.04 -22.47 -11.25
N ARG A 65 -0.66 -22.76 -10.15
CA ARG A 65 -0.54 -24.03 -9.40
C ARG A 65 -1.35 -25.18 -9.99
N SER A 66 -2.19 -24.93 -11.00
CA SER A 66 -3.09 -25.92 -11.59
C SER A 66 -2.53 -26.57 -12.86
N ALA A 67 -1.23 -26.42 -13.13
CA ALA A 67 -0.50 -27.03 -14.24
C ALA A 67 0.47 -28.10 -13.72
#